data_AF-A0A5D3BCV4-F1
#
_entry.id   AF-A0A5D3BCV4-F1
#
_cell.length_a   1.000
_cell.length_b   1.000
_cell.length_c   1.000
_cell.angle_alpha   90.00
_cell.angle_beta   90.00
_cell.angle_gamma   90.00
#
_symmetry.space_group_name_H-M   'P 1'
#
loop_
_entity.id
_entity.type
_entity.pdbx_description
1 polymer ?
#
loop_
_entity_poly.entity_id
_entity_poly.type
_entity_poly.pdbx_seq_one_letter_code
_entity_poly.pdbx_strand_id
1 'polypeptide(L)'
;MHTSISLVIPKDTYISLVISSDTRISLVIPSDTRISLVIPKDTRISLVNLKDAHISLEISKDTVPARMEKWLATRAVHALDFPRYGSGPSRLRRMAYVRADSGTEDRINRICRQMEEFAFCSQTFHQSLKGGSADYIGLTGIANNQAYTKATSTFGYVEELLRSVSDPTLKNALIVCENAYKVVKDAFGEGIQSFAQRDYRGMLNAERIAPRAQASCTSIFSTTPPPKQNPLSQINREMRILIAMAIVSGSSIG
;
A
#
# COMPACT_ATOMS: atom_id res chain seq x y z
N MET A 1 13.57 34.87 15.96
CA MET A 1 12.44 35.12 16.88
C MET A 1 11.44 34.00 16.67
N HIS A 2 11.09 33.26 17.73
CA HIS A 2 10.13 32.15 17.62
C HIS A 2 8.75 32.65 18.04
N THR A 3 7.80 32.65 17.10
CA THR A 3 6.42 33.03 17.36
C THR A 3 5.60 31.77 17.64
N SER A 4 4.83 31.77 18.73
CA SER A 4 3.92 30.66 19.07
C SER A 4 2.49 31.17 18.96
N ILE A 5 1.67 30.49 18.15
CA ILE A 5 0.26 30.83 17.96
C ILE A 5 -0.57 29.65 18.44
N SER A 6 -1.53 29.93 19.33
CA SER A 6 -2.51 28.96 19.81
C SER A 6 -3.90 29.42 19.36
N LEU A 7 -4.60 28.60 18.60
CA LEU A 7 -5.96 28.88 18.14
C LEU A 7 -6.92 27.82 18.70
N VAL A 8 -8.03 28.25 19.27
CA VAL A 8 -9.15 27.39 19.68
C VAL A 8 -10.28 27.62 18.69
N ILE A 9 -10.64 26.58 17.94
CA ILE A 9 -11.63 26.69 16.85
C ILE A 9 -12.96 26.08 17.31
N PRO A 10 -14.09 26.80 17.17
CA PRO A 10 -15.42 26.28 17.51
C PRO A 10 -15.88 25.18 16.54
N LYS A 11 -16.90 24.41 16.97
CA LYS A 11 -17.46 23.30 16.19
C LYS A 11 -18.05 23.78 14.85
N ASP A 12 -17.94 22.95 13.81
CA ASP A 12 -18.53 23.16 12.47
C ASP A 12 -18.03 24.41 11.71
N THR A 13 -16.79 24.84 11.97
CA THR A 13 -16.20 26.01 11.32
C THR A 13 -15.16 25.61 10.27
N TYR A 14 -15.22 26.23 9.08
CA TYR A 14 -14.20 26.07 8.04
C TYR A 14 -13.16 27.19 8.16
N ILE A 15 -11.89 26.82 8.36
CA ILE A 15 -10.79 27.77 8.46
C ILE A 15 -9.66 27.36 7.51
N SER A 16 -9.12 28.35 6.81
CA SER A 16 -7.90 28.26 5.99
C SER A 16 -6.84 29.17 6.58
N LEU A 17 -5.74 28.59 7.10
CA LEU A 17 -4.57 29.35 7.53
C LEU A 17 -3.44 29.19 6.51
N VAL A 18 -2.79 30.30 6.18
CA VAL A 18 -1.53 30.34 5.42
C VAL A 18 -0.46 30.88 6.37
N ILE A 19 0.64 30.15 6.54
CA ILE A 19 1.62 30.45 7.58
C ILE A 19 3.03 30.35 7.01
N SER A 20 3.88 31.31 7.35
CA SER A 20 5.26 31.40 6.89
C SER A 20 6.21 30.54 7.72
N SER A 21 7.38 30.23 7.15
CA SER A 21 8.41 29.33 7.70
C SER A 21 8.92 29.77 9.09
N ASP A 22 9.27 28.78 9.93
CA ASP A 22 9.79 28.89 11.32
C ASP A 22 8.79 29.16 12.46
N THR A 23 7.52 28.78 12.29
CA THR A 23 6.50 28.88 13.35
C THR A 23 6.18 27.50 13.96
N ARG A 24 6.20 27.38 15.29
CA ARG A 24 5.69 26.19 15.98
C ARG A 24 4.24 26.42 16.37
N ILE A 25 3.36 25.50 15.97
CA ILE A 25 1.92 25.64 16.18
C ILE A 25 1.40 24.44 16.94
N SER A 26 0.58 24.73 17.94
CA SER A 26 -0.21 23.73 18.68
C SER A 26 -1.68 24.04 18.45
N LEU A 27 -2.40 23.14 17.78
CA LEU A 27 -3.83 23.24 17.54
C LEU A 27 -4.57 22.30 18.49
N VAL A 28 -5.59 22.83 19.17
CA VAL A 28 -6.54 22.03 19.95
C VAL A 28 -7.89 22.15 19.25
N ILE A 29 -8.38 21.04 18.68
CA ILE A 29 -9.54 21.04 17.78
C ILE A 29 -10.59 20.06 18.32
N PRO A 30 -11.87 20.45 18.43
CA PRO A 30 -12.95 19.54 18.77
C PRO A 30 -13.34 18.61 17.60
N SER A 31 -13.88 17.44 17.94
CA SER A 31 -14.36 16.41 17.02
C SER A 31 -15.31 16.96 15.94
N ASP A 32 -15.20 16.39 14.73
CA ASP A 32 -15.98 16.70 13.51
C ASP A 32 -15.50 17.89 12.65
N THR A 33 -14.30 18.42 12.90
CA THR A 33 -13.77 19.57 12.12
C THR A 33 -12.91 19.12 10.94
N ARG A 34 -13.17 19.66 9.74
CA ARG A 34 -12.34 19.46 8.54
C ARG A 34 -11.36 20.62 8.40
N ILE A 35 -10.06 20.31 8.33
CA ILE A 35 -9.03 21.34 8.18
C ILE A 35 -8.16 21.01 6.96
N SER A 36 -7.87 22.05 6.17
CA SER A 36 -6.87 22.02 5.11
C SER A 36 -5.69 22.90 5.54
N LEU A 37 -4.50 22.30 5.65
CA LEU A 37 -3.24 23.02 5.90
C LEU A 37 -2.38 23.00 4.65
N VAL A 38 -1.81 24.16 4.30
CA VAL A 38 -0.74 24.28 3.30
C VAL A 38 0.55 24.54 4.03
N ILE A 39 1.52 23.63 3.91
CA ILE A 39 2.75 23.65 4.72
C ILE A 39 4.00 23.77 3.82
N PRO A 40 4.85 24.78 4.03
CA PRO A 40 6.17 24.87 3.38
C PRO A 40 7.19 23.88 3.97
N LYS A 41 8.21 23.57 3.16
CA LYS A 41 9.12 22.40 3.22
C LYS A 41 9.81 22.09 4.56
N ASP A 42 9.87 23.04 5.50
CA ASP A 42 10.68 22.93 6.72
C ASP A 42 9.89 23.04 8.04
N THR A 43 8.56 22.91 8.01
CA THR A 43 7.72 23.09 9.21
C THR A 43 7.51 21.78 9.97
N ARG A 44 7.82 21.75 11.27
CA ARG A 44 7.53 20.61 12.16
C ARG A 44 6.17 20.80 12.83
N ILE A 45 5.22 19.90 12.53
CA ILE A 45 3.93 19.85 13.22
C ILE A 45 3.90 18.66 14.17
N SER A 46 3.43 18.88 15.39
CA SER A 46 3.12 17.83 16.35
C SER A 46 1.61 17.73 16.47
N LEU A 47 1.03 16.66 15.91
CA LEU A 47 -0.39 16.35 16.04
C LEU A 47 -0.59 15.45 17.25
N VAL A 48 -1.38 15.90 18.22
CA VAL A 48 -1.74 15.10 19.40
C VAL A 48 -3.16 14.56 19.20
N ASN A 49 -3.20 13.32 18.71
CA ASN A 49 -4.24 12.29 18.80
C ASN A 49 -5.73 12.70 18.75
N LEU A 50 -6.46 12.24 17.72
CA LEU A 50 -7.91 12.00 17.80
C LEU A 50 -8.34 10.86 16.88
N LYS A 51 -9.05 9.89 17.46
CA LYS A 51 -9.85 8.90 16.72
C LYS A 51 -10.91 9.69 15.93
N ASP A 52 -11.04 9.38 14.65
CA ASP A 52 -12.13 9.84 13.76
C ASP A 52 -11.97 11.22 13.06
N ALA A 53 -10.77 11.81 13.00
CA ALA A 53 -10.52 13.00 12.18
C ALA A 53 -10.02 12.65 10.76
N HIS A 54 -10.63 13.24 9.73
CA HIS A 54 -10.14 13.20 8.34
C HIS A 54 -9.25 14.41 8.06
N ILE A 55 -7.94 14.20 7.96
CA ILE A 55 -6.97 15.26 7.65
C ILE A 55 -6.48 15.04 6.22
N SER A 56 -6.54 16.10 5.40
CA SER A 56 -5.97 16.11 4.05
C SER A 56 -4.75 17.02 4.02
N LEU A 57 -3.58 16.46 3.71
CA LEU A 57 -2.36 17.21 3.45
C LEU A 57 -2.10 17.25 1.94
N GLU A 58 -1.91 18.45 1.38
CA GLU A 58 -1.31 18.62 0.06
C GLU A 58 0.12 19.14 0.22
N ILE A 59 1.07 18.43 -0.37
CA ILE A 59 2.48 18.83 -0.44
C ILE A 59 2.72 19.38 -1.85
N SER A 60 3.24 20.61 -1.93
CA SER A 60 3.49 21.29 -3.21
C SER A 60 4.46 20.48 -4.09
N LYS A 61 4.07 20.31 -5.35
CA LYS A 61 4.67 19.37 -6.30
C LYS A 61 5.80 20.04 -7.07
N ASP A 62 6.96 20.19 -6.45
CA ASP A 62 8.18 20.58 -7.15
C ASP A 62 9.31 19.56 -6.94
N THR A 63 9.75 19.02 -8.08
CA THR A 63 10.99 18.27 -8.35
C THR A 63 10.97 16.73 -8.25
N VAL A 64 10.58 16.04 -9.33
CA VAL A 64 10.95 14.63 -9.59
C VAL A 64 12.08 14.60 -10.66
N PRO A 65 13.23 13.93 -10.44
CA PRO A 65 14.33 13.92 -11.41
C PRO A 65 14.01 13.13 -12.69
N ALA A 66 14.42 13.67 -13.85
CA ALA A 66 14.12 13.21 -15.22
C ALA A 66 14.56 11.76 -15.59
N ARG A 67 15.19 11.01 -14.68
CA ARG A 67 15.69 9.65 -14.94
C ARG A 67 14.62 8.55 -14.75
N MET A 68 13.49 8.88 -14.11
CA MET A 68 12.39 7.94 -13.83
C MET A 68 11.34 7.86 -14.96
N GLU A 69 11.32 8.86 -15.87
CA GLU A 69 10.40 8.90 -17.03
C GLU A 69 10.68 7.79 -18.05
N LYS A 70 11.96 7.42 -18.25
CA LYS A 70 12.36 6.43 -19.26
C LYS A 70 11.92 5.00 -18.91
N TRP A 71 11.69 4.71 -17.63
CA TRP A 71 11.20 3.42 -17.14
C TRP A 71 9.69 3.22 -17.34
N LEU A 72 8.91 4.31 -17.32
CA LEU A 72 7.46 4.26 -17.54
C LEU A 72 7.11 4.14 -19.04
N ALA A 73 7.94 4.73 -19.91
CA ALA A 73 7.70 4.73 -21.36
C ALA A 73 7.81 3.33 -22.02
N THR A 74 8.62 2.41 -21.50
CA THR A 74 8.82 1.07 -22.10
C THR A 74 7.66 0.11 -21.81
N ARG A 75 6.80 0.39 -20.83
CA ARG A 75 5.69 -0.48 -20.43
C ARG A 75 4.34 -0.15 -21.06
N ALA A 76 4.28 0.90 -21.89
CA ALA A 76 3.03 1.45 -22.43
C ALA A 76 2.65 0.93 -23.84
N VAL A 77 3.36 -0.05 -24.42
CA VAL A 77 3.17 -0.39 -25.85
C VAL A 77 2.06 -1.41 -26.13
N HIS A 78 1.40 -2.01 -25.14
CA HIS A 78 0.24 -2.89 -25.38
C HIS A 78 -0.96 -2.56 -24.50
N ALA A 79 -1.72 -1.53 -24.87
CA ALA A 79 -3.19 -1.52 -24.82
C ALA A 79 -3.69 -0.27 -25.56
N LEU A 80 -4.47 -0.51 -26.61
CA LEU A 80 -4.97 0.46 -27.58
C LEU A 80 -6.13 1.32 -27.03
N ASP A 81 -6.27 2.48 -27.66
CA ASP A 81 -7.44 3.38 -27.77
C ASP A 81 -7.86 4.26 -26.58
N PHE A 82 -7.31 5.48 -26.56
CA PHE A 82 -7.95 6.65 -25.95
C PHE A 82 -8.66 7.49 -27.03
N PRO A 83 -9.99 7.69 -26.98
CA PRO A 83 -10.63 8.72 -27.78
C PRO A 83 -10.30 10.10 -27.19
N ARG A 84 -9.82 11.02 -28.04
CA ARG A 84 -9.67 12.44 -27.73
C ARG A 84 -11.05 13.01 -27.36
N TYR A 85 -11.21 13.54 -26.14
CA TYR A 85 -12.35 14.39 -25.80
C TYR A 85 -11.86 15.80 -25.46
N GLY A 86 -12.45 16.75 -26.18
CA GLY A 86 -12.06 18.15 -26.21
C GLY A 86 -12.36 18.93 -24.92
N SER A 87 -11.68 20.07 -24.87
CA SER A 87 -11.79 21.16 -23.92
C SER A 87 -13.22 21.71 -23.78
N GLY A 88 -13.77 21.64 -22.56
CA GLY A 88 -15.01 22.28 -22.12
C GLY A 88 -15.06 22.38 -20.59
N PRO A 89 -15.74 23.38 -20.00
CA PRO A 89 -15.42 23.89 -18.66
C PRO A 89 -15.89 22.98 -17.52
N SER A 90 -15.02 22.95 -16.51
CA SER A 90 -15.04 22.26 -15.23
C SER A 90 -16.42 22.09 -14.57
N ARG A 91 -17.00 20.89 -14.66
CA ARG A 91 -17.85 20.35 -13.59
C ARG A 91 -16.99 19.43 -12.73
N LEU A 92 -16.79 19.82 -11.47
CA LEU A 92 -16.22 18.99 -10.41
C LEU A 92 -16.93 17.62 -10.37
N ARG A 93 -16.37 16.60 -11.01
CA ARG A 93 -16.72 15.22 -10.68
C ARG A 93 -16.15 14.98 -9.28
N ARG A 94 -17.03 14.95 -8.27
CA ARG A 94 -16.73 14.32 -6.99
C ARG A 94 -16.13 12.96 -7.32
N MET A 95 -14.89 12.70 -6.91
CA MET A 95 -14.41 11.32 -6.77
C MET A 95 -15.24 10.70 -5.64
N ALA A 96 -16.44 10.23 -5.98
CA ALA A 96 -17.17 9.34 -5.13
C ALA A 96 -16.25 8.13 -4.94
N TYR A 97 -15.83 7.90 -3.70
CA TYR A 97 -15.32 6.59 -3.31
C TYR A 97 -16.40 5.59 -3.73
N VAL A 98 -16.15 4.85 -4.81
CA VAL A 98 -17.16 3.96 -5.36
C VAL A 98 -17.26 2.81 -4.38
N ARG A 99 -18.27 2.86 -3.51
CA ARG A 99 -18.60 1.76 -2.61
C ARG A 99 -18.84 0.53 -3.47
N ALA A 100 -18.28 -0.61 -3.06
CA ALA A 100 -18.51 -1.82 -3.82
C ALA A 100 -20.01 -2.16 -3.79
N ASP A 101 -20.52 -2.72 -4.88
CA ASP A 101 -21.88 -3.23 -4.94
C ASP A 101 -22.02 -4.41 -3.98
N SER A 102 -23.26 -4.73 -3.61
CA SER A 102 -23.54 -5.79 -2.64
C SER A 102 -22.94 -7.14 -3.05
N GLY A 103 -22.92 -7.46 -4.34
CA GLY A 103 -22.33 -8.70 -4.83
C GLY A 103 -20.81 -8.75 -4.62
N THR A 104 -20.13 -7.63 -4.85
CA THR A 104 -18.68 -7.48 -4.68
C THR A 104 -18.31 -7.49 -3.21
N GLU A 105 -19.06 -6.78 -2.37
CA GLU A 105 -18.92 -6.85 -0.90
C GLU A 105 -19.05 -8.29 -0.39
N ASP A 106 -20.05 -9.04 -0.87
CA ASP A 106 -20.23 -10.44 -0.47
C ASP A 106 -19.04 -11.32 -0.86
N ARG A 107 -18.45 -11.10 -2.04
CA ARG A 107 -17.25 -11.81 -2.49
C ARG A 107 -16.03 -11.44 -1.63
N ILE A 108 -15.82 -10.16 -1.37
CA ILE A 108 -14.77 -9.66 -0.48
C ILE A 108 -14.92 -10.28 0.91
N ASN A 109 -16.13 -10.27 1.47
CA ASN A 109 -16.42 -10.83 2.79
C ASN A 109 -16.12 -12.33 2.85
N ARG A 110 -16.44 -13.10 1.80
CA ARG A 110 -16.13 -14.53 1.73
C ARG A 110 -14.63 -14.81 1.68
N ILE A 111 -13.86 -14.00 0.96
CA ILE A 111 -12.40 -14.13 0.91
C ILE A 111 -11.80 -13.70 2.26
N CYS A 112 -12.16 -12.52 2.75
CA CYS A 112 -11.52 -11.92 3.93
C CYS A 112 -11.84 -12.65 5.24
N ARG A 113 -12.94 -13.40 5.33
CA ARG A 113 -13.22 -14.28 6.48
C ARG A 113 -12.27 -15.48 6.58
N GLN A 114 -11.58 -15.82 5.50
CA GLN A 114 -10.56 -16.88 5.49
C GLN A 114 -9.16 -16.33 5.81
N MET A 115 -9.02 -15.01 5.93
CA MET A 115 -7.75 -14.37 6.28
C MET A 115 -7.61 -14.27 7.79
N GLU A 116 -6.37 -14.30 8.27
CA GLU A 116 -6.06 -14.02 9.68
C GLU A 116 -6.51 -12.61 10.10
N GLU A 117 -6.52 -11.67 9.15
CA GLU A 117 -6.93 -10.29 9.39
C GLU A 117 -7.95 -9.80 8.37
N PHE A 118 -9.20 -9.88 8.78
CA PHE A 118 -10.32 -9.41 7.98
C PHE A 118 -10.18 -7.93 7.59
N ALA A 119 -9.82 -7.06 8.55
CA ALA A 119 -9.74 -5.62 8.33
C ALA A 119 -8.69 -5.24 7.29
N PHE A 120 -7.50 -5.83 7.37
CA PHE A 120 -6.44 -5.63 6.38
C PHE A 120 -6.90 -6.08 4.99
N CYS A 121 -7.42 -7.30 4.87
CA CYS A 121 -7.90 -7.84 3.61
C CYS A 121 -8.99 -6.97 2.98
N SER A 122 -9.99 -6.59 3.77
CA SER A 122 -11.09 -5.75 3.33
C SER A 122 -10.56 -4.40 2.85
N GLN A 123 -9.74 -3.72 3.65
CA GLN A 123 -9.16 -2.44 3.29
C GLN A 123 -8.34 -2.52 2.00
N THR A 124 -7.52 -3.56 1.82
CA THR A 124 -6.72 -3.75 0.61
C THR A 124 -7.58 -3.84 -0.65
N PHE A 125 -8.69 -4.60 -0.62
CA PHE A 125 -9.59 -4.67 -1.76
C PHE A 125 -10.26 -3.33 -2.04
N HIS A 126 -10.87 -2.71 -1.02
CA HIS A 126 -11.61 -1.48 -1.21
C HIS A 126 -10.75 -0.30 -1.67
N GLN A 127 -9.49 -0.23 -1.24
CA GLN A 127 -8.53 0.77 -1.71
C GLN A 127 -8.08 0.54 -3.17
N SER A 128 -8.14 -0.71 -3.63
CA SER A 128 -7.64 -1.11 -4.96
C SER A 128 -8.73 -1.25 -6.02
N LEU A 129 -10.00 -1.28 -5.62
CA LEU A 129 -11.14 -1.39 -6.53
C LEU A 129 -11.20 -0.19 -7.49
N LYS A 130 -11.21 -0.49 -8.79
CA LYS A 130 -11.40 0.50 -9.86
C LYS A 130 -12.84 0.44 -10.33
N GLY A 131 -13.75 0.98 -9.52
CA GLY A 131 -15.19 0.93 -9.74
C GLY A 131 -15.93 0.17 -8.63
N GLY A 132 -17.24 0.01 -8.78
CA GLY A 132 -18.09 -0.58 -7.75
C GLY A 132 -18.26 -2.10 -7.88
N SER A 133 -17.86 -2.71 -8.99
CA SER A 133 -18.13 -4.13 -9.25
C SER A 133 -16.86 -4.91 -9.54
N ALA A 134 -16.67 -6.05 -8.89
CA ALA A 134 -15.63 -7.02 -9.20
C ALA A 134 -16.12 -8.47 -8.96
N ASP A 135 -15.80 -9.34 -9.90
CA ASP A 135 -15.93 -10.78 -9.75
C ASP A 135 -14.65 -11.39 -9.13
N TYR A 136 -14.61 -12.72 -8.97
CA TYR A 136 -13.43 -13.38 -8.40
C TYR A 136 -12.18 -13.21 -9.27
N ILE A 137 -12.32 -13.05 -10.58
CA ILE A 137 -11.19 -12.76 -11.48
C ILE A 137 -10.62 -11.38 -11.15
N GLY A 138 -11.47 -10.35 -11.07
CA GLY A 138 -11.07 -8.99 -10.71
C GLY A 138 -10.41 -8.91 -9.32
N LEU A 139 -11.00 -9.57 -8.33
CA LEU A 139 -10.45 -9.63 -6.97
C LEU A 139 -9.10 -10.37 -6.94
N THR A 140 -8.96 -11.48 -7.67
CA THR A 140 -7.69 -12.20 -7.79
C THR A 140 -6.61 -11.32 -8.42
N GLY A 141 -6.95 -10.61 -9.50
CA GLY A 141 -6.02 -9.65 -10.12
C GLY A 141 -5.57 -8.56 -9.16
N ILE A 142 -6.45 -8.06 -8.29
CA ILE A 142 -6.08 -7.10 -7.23
C ILE A 142 -5.12 -7.74 -6.24
N ALA A 143 -5.47 -8.90 -5.69
CA ALA A 143 -4.66 -9.57 -4.67
C ALA A 143 -3.26 -9.93 -5.19
N ASN A 144 -3.15 -10.44 -6.42
CA ASN A 144 -1.88 -10.77 -7.07
C ASN A 144 -0.99 -9.54 -7.25
N ASN A 145 -1.56 -8.42 -7.70
CA ASN A 145 -0.81 -7.18 -7.85
C ASN A 145 -0.31 -6.65 -6.51
N GLN A 146 -1.16 -6.68 -5.47
CA GLN A 146 -0.77 -6.23 -4.13
C GLN A 146 0.35 -7.11 -3.54
N ALA A 147 0.23 -8.44 -3.67
CA ALA A 147 1.27 -9.38 -3.26
C ALA A 147 2.58 -9.14 -4.02
N TYR A 148 2.54 -9.05 -5.35
CA TYR A 148 3.72 -8.81 -6.19
C TYR A 148 4.42 -7.48 -5.85
N THR A 149 3.65 -6.39 -5.72
CA THR A 149 4.19 -5.07 -5.36
C THR A 149 4.84 -5.11 -3.98
N LYS A 150 4.18 -5.67 -2.97
CA LYS A 150 4.74 -5.78 -1.62
C LYS A 150 6.01 -6.62 -1.63
N ALA A 151 6.02 -7.74 -2.33
CA ALA A 151 7.19 -8.61 -2.43
C ALA A 151 8.38 -7.91 -3.11
N THR A 152 8.13 -7.21 -4.21
CA THR A 152 9.15 -6.45 -4.95
C THR A 152 9.75 -5.32 -4.10
N SER A 153 8.90 -4.51 -3.45
CA SER A 153 9.36 -3.44 -2.57
C SER A 153 10.12 -3.98 -1.37
N THR A 154 9.69 -5.11 -0.80
CA THR A 154 10.37 -5.72 0.34
C THR A 154 11.73 -6.27 -0.06
N PHE A 155 11.84 -6.93 -1.22
CA PHE A 155 13.11 -7.40 -1.76
C PHE A 155 14.13 -6.25 -1.87
N GLY A 156 13.73 -5.13 -2.49
CA GLY A 156 14.60 -3.94 -2.61
C GLY A 156 14.97 -3.31 -1.26
N TYR A 157 14.02 -3.28 -0.31
CA TYR A 157 14.30 -2.80 1.05
C TYR A 157 15.31 -3.69 1.79
N VAL A 158 15.21 -5.02 1.64
CA VAL A 158 16.18 -5.95 2.23
C VAL A 158 17.57 -5.77 1.62
N GLU A 159 17.68 -5.60 0.30
CA GLU A 159 18.95 -5.28 -0.35
C GLU A 159 19.58 -3.99 0.19
N GLU A 160 18.77 -2.96 0.47
CA GLU A 160 19.23 -1.71 1.06
C GLU A 160 19.75 -1.90 2.49
N LEU A 161 19.02 -2.66 3.32
CA LEU A 161 19.47 -3.00 4.67
C LEU A 161 20.79 -3.79 4.65
N LEU A 162 20.93 -4.74 3.72
CA LEU A 162 22.13 -5.56 3.57
C LEU A 162 23.39 -4.75 3.23
N ARG A 163 23.25 -3.59 2.58
CA ARG A 163 24.38 -2.70 2.25
C ARG A 163 24.93 -1.95 3.47
N SER A 164 24.13 -1.75 4.52
CA SER A 164 24.48 -0.91 5.68
C SER A 164 24.62 -1.69 7.00
N VAL A 165 24.06 -2.90 7.08
CA VAL A 165 24.07 -3.70 8.31
C VAL A 165 25.48 -4.19 8.67
N SER A 166 25.87 -3.94 9.93
CA SER A 166 27.14 -4.41 10.50
C SER A 166 26.95 -5.59 11.48
N ASP A 167 25.77 -5.74 12.08
CA ASP A 167 25.44 -6.84 13.00
C ASP A 167 25.40 -8.18 12.22
N PRO A 168 26.26 -9.17 12.54
CA PRO A 168 26.31 -10.43 11.82
C PRO A 168 25.04 -11.26 11.91
N THR A 169 24.37 -11.26 13.06
CA THR A 169 23.14 -12.03 13.29
C THR A 169 21.99 -11.45 12.47
N LEU A 170 21.86 -10.12 12.45
CA LEU A 170 20.89 -9.45 11.60
C LEU A 170 21.21 -9.62 10.12
N LYS A 171 22.49 -9.54 9.73
CA LYS A 171 22.91 -9.76 8.34
C LYS A 171 22.51 -11.14 7.83
N ASN A 172 22.75 -12.18 8.64
CA ASN A 172 22.35 -13.55 8.29
C ASN A 172 20.82 -13.69 8.15
N ALA A 173 20.05 -13.07 9.05
CA ALA A 173 18.59 -13.06 8.94
C ALA A 173 18.10 -12.36 7.67
N LEU A 174 18.72 -11.24 7.31
CA LEU A 174 18.40 -10.49 6.09
C LEU A 174 18.75 -11.27 4.81
N ILE A 175 19.85 -12.03 4.78
CA ILE A 175 20.18 -12.92 3.63
C ILE A 175 19.10 -14.00 3.44
N VAL A 176 18.60 -14.59 4.52
CA VAL A 176 17.47 -15.55 4.43
C VAL A 176 16.24 -14.87 3.87
N CYS A 177 15.95 -13.65 4.33
CA CYS A 177 14.82 -12.87 3.85
C CYS A 177 14.95 -12.42 2.39
N GLU A 178 16.14 -12.02 1.94
CA GLU A 178 16.41 -11.66 0.55
C GLU A 178 16.08 -12.83 -0.39
N ASN A 179 16.58 -14.02 -0.05
CA ASN A 179 16.32 -15.24 -0.81
C ASN A 179 14.82 -15.61 -0.79
N ALA A 180 14.17 -15.51 0.36
CA ALA A 180 12.74 -15.76 0.50
C ALA A 180 11.91 -14.79 -0.37
N TYR A 181 12.17 -13.49 -0.29
CA TYR A 181 11.41 -12.48 -1.03
C TYR A 181 11.71 -12.50 -2.52
N LYS A 182 12.90 -12.96 -2.95
CA LYS A 182 13.17 -13.28 -4.35
C LYS A 182 12.21 -14.36 -4.87
N VAL A 183 12.10 -15.48 -4.14
CA VAL A 183 11.18 -16.57 -4.50
C VAL A 183 9.74 -16.09 -4.54
N VAL A 184 9.29 -15.33 -3.53
CA VAL A 184 7.92 -14.80 -3.49
C VAL A 184 7.67 -13.85 -4.68
N LYS A 185 8.57 -12.92 -4.94
CA LYS A 185 8.46 -11.97 -6.06
C LYS A 185 8.39 -12.70 -7.41
N ASP A 186 9.27 -13.66 -7.63
CA ASP A 186 9.35 -14.40 -8.88
C ASP A 186 8.10 -15.28 -9.08
N ALA A 187 7.63 -15.95 -8.02
CA ALA A 187 6.40 -16.74 -8.03
C ALA A 187 5.15 -15.92 -8.39
N PHE A 188 4.99 -14.74 -7.80
CA PHE A 188 3.88 -13.85 -8.15
C PHE A 188 4.06 -13.19 -9.51
N GLY A 189 5.28 -12.97 -9.97
CA GLY A 189 5.58 -12.51 -11.32
C GLY A 189 5.12 -13.51 -12.38
N GLU A 190 5.47 -14.79 -12.19
CA GLU A 190 5.00 -15.91 -13.01
C GLU A 190 3.48 -16.09 -12.90
N GLY A 191 2.94 -16.04 -11.67
CA GLY A 191 1.51 -16.14 -11.42
C GLY A 191 0.70 -15.08 -12.18
N ILE A 192 1.17 -13.82 -12.20
CA ILE A 192 0.55 -12.75 -12.99
C ILE A 192 0.61 -13.03 -14.49
N GLN A 193 1.69 -13.64 -15.00
CA GLN A 193 1.80 -14.03 -16.41
C GLN A 193 0.78 -15.12 -16.77
N SER A 194 0.66 -16.17 -15.94
CA SER A 194 -0.36 -17.21 -16.12
C SER A 194 -1.78 -16.65 -15.99
N PHE A 195 -2.03 -15.76 -15.03
CA PHE A 195 -3.31 -15.09 -14.84
C PHE A 195 -3.73 -14.29 -16.09
N ALA A 196 -2.80 -13.56 -16.71
CA ALA A 196 -3.06 -12.81 -17.94
C ALA A 196 -3.45 -13.72 -19.12
N GLN A 197 -2.98 -14.96 -19.12
CA GLN A 197 -3.32 -16.00 -20.10
C GLN A 197 -4.59 -16.78 -19.72
N ARG A 198 -5.26 -16.41 -18.63
CA ARG A 198 -6.39 -17.14 -18.02
C ARG A 198 -6.04 -18.57 -17.56
N ASP A 199 -4.75 -18.87 -17.41
CA ASP A 199 -4.28 -20.11 -16.80
C ASP A 199 -4.25 -19.97 -15.26
N TYR A 200 -5.43 -19.99 -14.64
CA TYR A 200 -5.57 -19.85 -13.20
C TYR A 200 -4.94 -21.02 -12.42
N ARG A 201 -4.86 -22.21 -13.03
CA ARG A 201 -4.22 -23.36 -12.42
C ARG A 201 -2.69 -23.22 -12.42
N GLY A 202 -2.12 -22.78 -13.53
CA GLY A 202 -0.69 -22.42 -13.61
C GLY A 202 -0.33 -21.32 -12.63
N MET A 203 -1.16 -20.28 -12.54
CA MET A 203 -1.02 -19.20 -11.56
C MET A 203 -0.97 -19.74 -10.12
N LEU A 204 -1.96 -20.54 -9.71
CA LEU A 204 -1.99 -21.10 -8.35
C LEU A 204 -0.81 -22.04 -8.09
N ASN A 205 -0.35 -22.79 -9.09
CA ASN A 205 0.82 -23.66 -8.94
C ASN A 205 2.10 -22.85 -8.70
N ALA A 206 2.28 -21.75 -9.42
CA ALA A 206 3.41 -20.84 -9.19
C ALA A 206 3.33 -20.20 -7.79
N GLU A 207 2.18 -19.68 -7.39
CA GLU A 207 2.02 -18.93 -6.13
C GLU A 207 2.10 -19.81 -4.86
N ARG A 208 1.77 -21.10 -4.95
CA ARG A 208 1.75 -22.04 -3.80
C ARG A 208 3.10 -22.25 -3.11
N ILE A 209 4.22 -21.89 -3.75
CA ILE A 209 5.55 -21.97 -3.11
C ILE A 209 5.81 -20.77 -2.17
N ALA A 210 5.11 -19.65 -2.39
CA ALA A 210 5.34 -18.40 -1.69
C ALA A 210 5.11 -18.45 -0.17
N PRO A 211 4.06 -19.11 0.37
CA PRO A 211 3.85 -19.20 1.82
C PRO A 211 5.05 -19.79 2.56
N ARG A 212 5.63 -20.88 2.03
CA ARG A 212 6.78 -21.54 2.65
C ARG A 212 8.04 -20.67 2.58
N ALA A 213 8.27 -20.02 1.45
CA ALA A 213 9.40 -19.09 1.30
C ALA A 213 9.27 -17.92 2.29
N GLN A 214 8.11 -17.27 2.35
CA GLN A 214 7.82 -16.15 3.25
C GLN A 214 7.97 -16.56 4.73
N ALA A 215 7.51 -17.76 5.10
CA ALA A 215 7.64 -18.27 6.46
C ALA A 215 9.10 -18.40 6.92
N SER A 216 10.04 -18.77 6.02
CA SER A 216 11.48 -18.84 6.34
C SER A 216 12.05 -17.49 6.77
N CYS A 217 11.61 -16.38 6.14
CA CYS A 217 12.00 -15.04 6.57
C CYS A 217 11.38 -14.63 7.91
N THR A 218 10.22 -15.19 8.27
CA THR A 218 9.61 -14.90 9.57
C THR A 218 10.31 -15.66 10.69
N SER A 219 10.58 -16.95 10.47
CA SER A 219 11.14 -17.84 11.50
C SER A 219 12.59 -17.52 11.86
N ILE A 220 13.39 -16.98 10.92
CA ILE A 220 14.81 -16.68 11.17
C ILE A 220 14.99 -15.65 12.30
N PHE A 221 14.03 -14.74 12.51
CA PHE A 221 14.06 -13.76 13.61
C PHE A 221 13.73 -14.35 14.99
N SER A 222 13.28 -15.61 15.05
CA SER A 222 12.99 -16.33 16.30
C SER A 222 14.07 -17.37 16.65
N THR A 223 15.18 -17.39 15.90
CA THR A 223 16.32 -18.29 16.19
C THR A 223 17.11 -17.83 17.42
N THR A 224 17.97 -18.69 17.96
CA THR A 224 18.76 -18.39 19.15
C THR A 224 20.26 -18.33 18.81
N PRO A 225 20.97 -17.21 19.09
CA PRO A 225 20.45 -15.93 19.61
C PRO A 225 19.67 -15.14 18.53
N PRO A 226 18.55 -14.48 18.88
CA PRO A 226 17.80 -13.69 17.90
C PRO A 226 18.54 -12.40 17.54
N PRO A 227 18.35 -11.86 16.31
CA PRO A 227 18.78 -10.52 15.99
C PRO A 227 18.20 -9.48 16.95
N LYS A 228 18.96 -8.44 17.30
CA LYS A 228 18.51 -7.36 18.20
C LYS A 228 17.28 -6.60 17.68
N GLN A 229 17.09 -6.57 16.36
CA GLN A 229 16.02 -5.86 15.69
C GLN A 229 15.39 -6.74 14.62
N ASN A 230 14.10 -6.57 14.39
CA ASN A 230 13.37 -7.19 13.29
C ASN A 230 12.66 -6.10 12.46
N PRO A 231 13.34 -5.51 11.46
CA PRO A 231 12.75 -4.48 10.61
C PRO A 231 11.65 -5.02 9.68
N LEU A 232 11.49 -6.34 9.58
CA LEU A 232 10.55 -6.99 8.67
C LEU A 232 9.30 -7.54 9.37
N SER A 233 9.14 -7.36 10.69
CA SER A 233 8.04 -7.98 11.44
C SER A 233 6.66 -7.65 10.86
N GLN A 234 6.34 -6.36 10.69
CA GLN A 234 5.07 -5.92 10.11
C GLN A 234 4.97 -6.28 8.62
N ILE A 235 6.07 -6.15 7.87
CA ILE A 235 6.10 -6.45 6.44
C ILE A 235 5.82 -7.94 6.17
N ASN A 236 6.40 -8.84 6.96
CA ASN A 236 6.19 -10.27 6.90
C ASN A 236 4.73 -10.64 7.22
N ARG A 237 4.15 -10.00 8.24
CA ARG A 237 2.75 -10.17 8.62
C ARG A 237 1.81 -9.81 7.48
N GLU A 238 1.95 -8.61 6.91
CA GLU A 238 1.13 -8.13 5.79
C GLU A 238 1.33 -9.00 4.54
N MET A 239 2.58 -9.34 4.21
CA MET A 239 2.89 -10.19 3.05
C MET A 239 2.20 -11.55 3.15
N ARG A 240 2.22 -12.19 4.31
CA ARG A 240 1.54 -13.47 4.54
C ARG A 240 0.05 -13.39 4.23
N ILE A 241 -0.61 -12.31 4.65
CA ILE A 241 -2.04 -12.09 4.37
C ILE A 241 -2.26 -11.86 2.87
N LEU A 242 -1.43 -11.05 2.20
CA LEU A 242 -1.53 -10.82 0.76
C LEU A 242 -1.36 -12.11 -0.06
N ILE A 243 -0.41 -12.98 0.33
CA ILE A 243 -0.24 -14.29 -0.31
C ILE A 243 -1.51 -15.14 -0.16
N ALA A 244 -2.07 -15.19 1.05
CA ALA A 244 -3.30 -15.93 1.31
C ALA A 244 -4.50 -15.37 0.53
N MET A 245 -4.63 -14.04 0.45
CA MET A 245 -5.66 -13.37 -0.33
C MET A 245 -5.61 -13.79 -1.80
N ALA A 246 -4.42 -13.79 -2.40
CA ALA A 246 -4.21 -14.19 -3.79
C ALA A 246 -4.62 -15.65 -4.04
N ILE A 247 -4.10 -16.58 -3.23
CA ILE A 247 -4.36 -18.02 -3.41
C ILE A 247 -5.85 -18.34 -3.18
N VAL A 248 -6.49 -17.75 -2.16
CA VAL A 248 -7.91 -18.00 -1.85
C VAL A 248 -8.83 -17.40 -2.91
N SER A 249 -8.55 -16.16 -3.34
CA SER A 249 -9.34 -15.53 -4.41
C SER A 249 -9.19 -16.27 -5.73
N GLY A 250 -7.97 -16.66 -6.10
CA GLY A 250 -7.70 -17.45 -7.31
C GLY A 250 -8.38 -18.81 -7.30
N SER A 251 -8.41 -19.48 -6.15
CA SER A 251 -9.12 -20.76 -5.97
C SER A 251 -10.65 -20.61 -6.06
N SER A 252 -11.18 -19.38 -5.98
CA SER A 252 -12.61 -19.08 -6.07
C SER A 252 -13.08 -18.79 -7.50
N ILE A 253 -12.19 -18.79 -8.50
CA ILE A 253 -12.53 -18.51 -9.91
C ILE A 253 -13.31 -19.68 -10.56
N GLY A 254 -13.07 -20.93 -10.13
CA GLY A 254 -13.65 -22.14 -10.74
C GLY A 254 -12.70 -22.85 -11.67
#